data_AF-A0A5B9CV66-F1
#
_entry.id   AF-A0A5B9CV66-F1
#
_cell.length_a   1.000
_cell.length_b   1.000
_cell.length_c   1.000
_cell.angle_alpha   90.00
_cell.angle_beta   90.00
_cell.angle_gamma   90.00
#
_symmetry.space_group_name_H-M   'P 1'
#
loop_
_entity.id
_entity.type
_entity.pdbx_description
1 polymer ?
#
loop_
_entity_poly.entity_id
_entity_poly.type
_entity_poly.pdbx_seq_one_letter_code
_entity_poly.pdbx_strand_id
1 'polypeptide(L)'
;MNKVLITTLLLCTGLIAAGCEKTYSVAEFKKDEKLRLEWDAKCGFAGTSKNCENMRLAFLELEKERQAKAKEIWNATFGIKERSEKEQKAKEQNNN
;
A
#
# COMPACT_ATOMS: atom_id res chain seq x y z
N MET A 1 18.47 9.99 -51.28
CA MET A 1 18.83 10.09 -49.85
C MET A 1 17.75 10.91 -49.15
N ASN A 2 16.93 10.28 -48.31
CA ASN A 2 15.89 10.89 -47.43
C ASN A 2 15.12 9.78 -46.69
N LYS A 3 15.02 8.60 -47.30
CA LYS A 3 14.34 7.42 -46.72
C LYS A 3 14.99 6.94 -45.43
N VAL A 4 16.33 6.97 -45.35
CA VAL A 4 17.10 6.56 -44.17
C VAL A 4 16.81 7.47 -42.97
N LEU A 5 16.70 8.79 -43.18
CA LEU A 5 16.44 9.75 -42.11
C LEU A 5 15.06 9.55 -41.48
N ILE A 6 14.02 9.32 -42.31
CA ILE A 6 12.65 9.08 -41.86
C ILE A 6 12.57 7.79 -41.03
N THR A 7 13.26 6.73 -41.44
CA THR A 7 13.29 5.47 -40.68
C THR A 7 14.00 5.60 -39.34
N THR A 8 15.10 6.35 -39.26
CA THR A 8 15.76 6.64 -37.97
C THR A 8 14.90 7.51 -37.07
N LEU A 9 14.15 8.47 -37.62
CA LEU A 9 13.27 9.33 -36.82
C LEU A 9 12.14 8.52 -36.17
N LEU A 10 11.49 7.64 -36.93
CA LEU A 10 10.42 6.75 -36.44
C LEU A 10 10.92 5.74 -35.40
N LEU A 11 12.12 5.20 -35.59
CA LEU A 11 12.76 4.30 -34.62
C LEU A 11 13.06 5.04 -33.31
N CYS A 12 13.55 6.28 -33.36
CA CYS A 12 13.79 7.08 -32.15
C CYS A 12 12.50 7.37 -31.37
N THR A 13 11.38 7.68 -32.04
CA THR A 13 10.10 7.90 -31.36
C THR A 13 9.54 6.61 -30.74
N GLY A 14 9.79 5.45 -31.37
CA GLY A 14 9.43 4.14 -30.83
C GLY A 14 10.34 3.67 -29.67
N LEU A 15 11.63 4.02 -29.70
CA LEU A 15 12.60 3.70 -28.65
C LEU A 15 12.39 4.53 -27.37
N ILE A 16 11.87 5.76 -27.48
CA ILE A 16 11.52 6.56 -26.29
C ILE A 16 10.38 5.91 -25.50
N ALA A 17 9.46 5.19 -26.17
CA ALA A 17 8.40 4.44 -25.49
C ALA A 17 8.92 3.21 -24.72
N ALA A 18 10.08 2.66 -25.10
CA ALA A 18 10.70 1.53 -24.41
C ALA A 18 11.47 1.92 -23.13
N GLY A 19 11.62 3.21 -22.85
CA GLY A 19 12.25 3.74 -21.63
C GLY A 19 11.29 4.43 -20.65
N CYS A 20 10.03 4.63 -21.02
CA CYS A 20 9.02 5.20 -20.12
C CYS A 20 8.36 4.08 -19.31
N GLU A 21 9.00 3.67 -18.20
CA GLU A 21 8.29 2.87 -17.20
C GLU A 21 7.04 3.63 -16.75
N LYS A 22 5.87 2.98 -16.87
CA LYS A 22 4.61 3.54 -16.39
C LYS A 22 4.77 3.98 -14.94
N THR A 23 4.44 5.23 -14.64
CA THR A 23 4.33 5.68 -13.24
C THR A 23 2.98 5.21 -12.69
N TYR A 24 3.02 4.27 -11.76
CA TYR A 24 1.85 3.78 -11.03
C TYR A 24 1.56 4.69 -9.85
N SER A 25 0.27 4.96 -9.64
CA SER A 25 -0.22 5.71 -8.49
C SER A 25 -0.19 4.87 -7.21
N VAL A 26 -0.22 5.55 -6.06
CA VAL A 26 -0.37 4.91 -4.73
C VAL A 26 -1.65 4.05 -4.70
N ALA A 27 -2.75 4.54 -5.30
CA ALA A 27 -4.03 3.83 -5.33
C ALA A 27 -3.97 2.53 -6.15
N GLU A 28 -3.24 2.52 -7.27
CA GLU A 28 -2.98 1.29 -8.04
C GLU A 28 -2.16 0.30 -7.21
N PHE A 29 -1.08 0.76 -6.57
CA PHE A 29 -0.29 -0.09 -5.68
C PHE A 29 -1.07 -0.62 -4.50
N LYS A 30 -2.01 0.13 -3.91
CA LYS A 30 -2.85 -0.34 -2.78
C LYS A 30 -3.75 -1.51 -3.19
N LYS A 31 -4.33 -1.43 -4.39
CA LYS A 31 -5.30 -2.41 -4.91
C LYS A 31 -4.66 -3.69 -5.44
N ASP A 32 -3.47 -3.59 -6.04
CA ASP A 32 -2.79 -4.74 -6.68
C ASP A 32 -1.58 -5.17 -5.86
N GLU A 33 -1.74 -6.26 -5.11
CA GLU A 33 -0.67 -6.86 -4.31
C GLU A 33 0.48 -7.39 -5.16
N LYS A 34 0.19 -8.01 -6.31
CA LYS A 34 1.21 -8.60 -7.17
C LYS A 34 2.10 -7.51 -7.75
N LEU A 35 1.51 -6.44 -8.26
CA LEU A 35 2.23 -5.26 -8.74
C LEU A 35 3.14 -4.70 -7.64
N ARG A 36 2.60 -4.57 -6.42
CA ARG A 36 3.33 -4.01 -5.28
C ARG A 36 4.54 -4.87 -4.88
N LEU A 37 4.38 -6.20 -4.85
CA LEU A 37 5.47 -7.13 -4.54
C LEU A 37 6.53 -7.19 -5.65
N GLU A 38 6.13 -7.12 -6.91
CA GLU A 38 7.07 -7.05 -8.03
C GLU A 38 7.92 -5.78 -7.94
N TRP A 39 7.29 -4.65 -7.65
CA TRP A 39 7.99 -3.38 -7.46
C TRP A 39 8.84 -3.36 -6.19
N ASP A 40 8.42 -4.02 -5.11
CA ASP A 40 9.25 -4.18 -3.92
C ASP A 40 10.57 -4.89 -4.25
N ALA A 41 10.50 -6.00 -5.00
CA ALA A 41 11.68 -6.73 -5.47
C ALA A 41 12.55 -5.89 -6.41
N LYS A 42 11.95 -5.12 -7.33
CA LYS A 42 12.68 -4.22 -8.25
C LYS A 42 13.37 -3.06 -7.52
N CYS A 43 12.68 -2.46 -6.54
CA CYS A 43 13.19 -1.33 -5.79
C CYS A 43 14.29 -1.75 -4.83
N GLY A 44 14.15 -2.92 -4.18
CA GLY A 44 15.01 -3.33 -3.09
C GLY A 44 15.14 -2.25 -2.02
N PHE A 45 16.29 -2.24 -1.33
CA PHE A 45 16.55 -1.26 -0.29
C PHE A 45 16.84 0.15 -0.82
N ALA A 46 17.52 0.26 -1.97
CA ALA A 46 18.10 1.52 -2.44
C ALA A 46 17.36 2.17 -3.63
N GLY A 47 16.31 1.55 -4.17
CA GLY A 47 15.58 2.09 -5.32
C GLY A 47 14.88 3.40 -5.00
N THR A 48 15.08 4.43 -5.84
CA THR A 48 14.59 5.80 -5.63
C THR A 48 13.66 6.28 -6.74
N SER A 49 13.18 5.39 -7.63
CA SER A 49 12.25 5.80 -8.68
C SER A 49 10.93 6.28 -8.09
N LYS A 50 10.16 7.06 -8.87
CA LYS A 50 8.85 7.54 -8.41
C LYS A 50 7.89 6.38 -8.07
N ASN A 51 8.02 5.27 -8.78
CA ASN A 51 7.28 4.05 -8.47
C ASN A 51 7.70 3.42 -7.16
N CYS A 52 8.99 3.43 -6.82
CA CYS A 52 9.46 2.98 -5.50
C CYS A 52 8.92 3.85 -4.37
N GLU A 53 8.86 5.17 -4.54
CA GLU A 53 8.23 6.07 -3.57
C GLU A 53 6.74 5.78 -3.41
N ASN A 54 6.00 5.69 -4.52
CA ASN A 54 4.55 5.45 -4.50
C ASN A 54 4.20 4.07 -3.91
N MET A 55 5.01 3.05 -4.21
CA MET A 55 4.89 1.70 -3.68
C MET A 55 5.12 1.67 -2.16
N ARG A 56 6.19 2.31 -1.66
CA ARG A 56 6.47 2.39 -0.22
C ARG A 56 5.38 3.16 0.53
N LEU A 57 4.89 4.25 -0.05
CA LEU A 57 3.77 5.00 0.51
C LEU A 57 2.50 4.14 0.58
N ALA A 58 2.21 3.35 -0.46
CA ALA A 58 1.09 2.40 -0.44
C ALA A 58 1.21 1.35 0.69
N PHE A 59 2.42 0.82 0.95
CA PHE A 59 2.65 -0.08 2.08
C PHE A 59 2.36 0.58 3.43
N LEU A 60 2.88 1.79 3.64
CA LEU A 60 2.66 2.54 4.89
C LEU A 60 1.18 2.84 5.13
N GLU A 61 0.43 3.20 4.09
CA GLU A 61 -1.01 3.43 4.19
C GLU A 61 -1.77 2.14 4.53
N LEU A 62 -1.45 1.03 3.88
CA LEU A 62 -2.08 -0.26 4.21
C LEU A 62 -1.75 -0.73 5.62
N GLU A 63 -0.53 -0.48 6.10
CA GLU A 63 -0.16 -0.79 7.47
C GLU A 63 -1.00 0.02 8.45
N LYS A 64 -1.13 1.33 8.25
CA LYS A 64 -2.00 2.19 9.07
C LYS A 64 -3.45 1.72 9.06
N GLU A 65 -3.99 1.35 7.90
CA GLU A 65 -5.35 0.81 7.79
C GLU A 65 -5.53 -0.49 8.59
N ARG A 66 -4.55 -1.40 8.52
CA ARG A 66 -4.57 -2.64 9.31
C ARG A 66 -4.48 -2.37 10.80
N GLN A 67 -3.62 -1.44 11.22
CA GLN A 67 -3.49 -1.04 12.62
C GLN A 67 -4.77 -0.39 13.14
N ALA A 68 -5.41 0.48 12.36
CA ALA A 68 -6.68 1.10 12.72
C ALA A 68 -7.77 0.04 12.93
N LYS A 69 -7.91 -0.91 11.98
CA LYS A 69 -8.85 -2.03 12.12
C LYS A 69 -8.55 -2.90 13.33
N ALA A 70 -7.28 -3.22 13.58
CA ALA A 70 -6.87 -3.99 14.74
C ALA A 70 -7.21 -3.26 16.06
N LYS A 71 -7.03 -1.94 16.11
CA LYS A 71 -7.39 -1.11 17.27
C LYS A 71 -8.91 -1.06 17.48
N GLU A 72 -9.69 -0.94 16.42
CA GLU A 72 -11.15 -1.01 16.50
C GLU A 72 -11.64 -2.34 17.05
N ILE A 73 -11.09 -3.44 16.53
CA ILE A 73 -11.39 -4.80 17.02
C ILE A 73 -10.99 -4.94 18.49
N TRP A 74 -9.79 -4.49 18.86
CA TRP A 74 -9.32 -4.55 20.24
C TRP A 74 -10.24 -3.77 21.18
N ASN A 75 -10.61 -2.54 20.82
CA ASN A 75 -11.53 -1.72 21.61
C ASN A 75 -12.91 -2.38 21.74
N ALA A 76 -13.43 -2.98 20.66
CA ALA A 76 -14.70 -3.68 20.70
C ALA A 76 -14.64 -4.90 21.61
N THR A 77 -13.64 -5.76 21.46
CA THR A 77 -13.54 -7.01 22.23
C THR A 77 -13.17 -6.78 23.69
N PHE A 78 -12.08 -6.05 23.94
CA PHE A 78 -11.58 -5.82 25.29
C PHE A 78 -12.43 -4.78 26.04
N GLY A 79 -12.96 -3.76 25.36
CA GLY A 79 -13.87 -2.80 25.96
C GLY A 79 -15.20 -3.44 26.41
N ILE A 80 -15.75 -4.39 25.64
CA ILE A 80 -16.92 -5.18 26.06
C ILE A 80 -16.57 -6.02 27.29
N LYS A 81 -15.42 -6.70 27.28
CA LYS A 81 -14.97 -7.52 28.40
C LYS A 81 -14.85 -6.71 29.69
N GLU A 82 -14.15 -5.58 29.65
CA GLU A 82 -13.98 -4.71 30.82
C GLU A 82 -15.33 -4.21 31.37
N ARG A 83 -16.27 -3.86 30.49
CA ARG A 83 -17.63 -3.47 30.91
C ARG A 83 -18.36 -4.62 31.58
N SER A 84 -18.32 -5.82 31.01
CA SER A 84 -18.98 -7.00 31.57
C SER A 84 -18.42 -7.39 32.94
N GLU A 85 -17.10 -7.29 33.13
CA GLU A 85 -16.45 -7.54 34.42
C GLU A 85 -16.82 -6.50 35.48
N LYS A 86 -16.92 -5.22 35.11
CA LYS A 86 -17.39 -4.16 36.01
C LYS A 86 -18.85 -4.39 36.43
N GLU A 87 -19.71 -4.77 35.50
CA GLU A 87 -21.12 -5.08 35.78
C GLU A 87 -21.27 -6.31 36.70
N GLN A 88 -20.46 -7.36 36.49
CA GLN A 88 -20.46 -8.54 37.37
C GLN A 88 -20.01 -8.18 38.79
N LYS A 89 -18.89 -7.45 38.94
CA LYS A 89 -18.42 -7.00 40.25
C LYS A 89 -19.44 -6.12 40.98
N ALA A 90 -20.12 -5.23 40.25
CA ALA A 90 -21.17 -4.39 40.83
C ALA A 90 -22.39 -5.21 41.31
N LYS A 91 -22.76 -6.28 40.58
CA LYS A 91 -23.84 -7.20 41.00
C LYS A 91 -23.44 -8.02 42.23
N GLU A 92 -22.20 -8.50 42.30
CA GLU A 92 -21.68 -9.22 43.46
C GLU A 92 -21.65 -8.34 44.72
N GLN A 93 -21.24 -7.08 44.59
CA GLN A 93 -21.22 -6.12 45.70
C GLN A 93 -22.62 -5.74 46.20
N ASN A 94 -23.64 -5.74 45.34
CA ASN A 94 -25.01 -5.42 45.73
C ASN A 94 -25.78 -6.61 46.32
N ASN A 95 -25.25 -7.84 46.19
CA ASN A 95 -25.88 -9.07 46.68
C ASN A 95 -25.25 -9.59 47.99
N ASN A 96 -24.34 -8.82 48.61
CA ASN A 96 -23.59 -9.17 49.82
C ASN A 96 -23.72 -8.06 50.86
#